data_AF-A0A5K0YJD7-F1
#
_entry.id   AF-A0A5K0YJD7-F1
#
_cell.length_a   1.000
_cell.length_b   1.000
_cell.length_c   1.000
_cell.angle_alpha   90.00
_cell.angle_beta   90.00
_cell.angle_gamma   90.00
#
_symmetry.space_group_name_H-M   'P 1'
#
loop_
_entity.id
_entity.type
_entity.pdbx_description
1 polymer ?
#
loop_
_entity_poly.entity_id
_entity_poly.type
_entity_poly.pdbx_seq_one_letter_code
_entity_poly.pdbx_strand_id
1 'polypeptide(L)' 'GRKELMSFMKRRKYKEMMLALLEKKRLRFSQLDIRFHLRDLIGTGLLKTVETPTGLLVRVAKD' A
#
# COMPACT_ATOMS: atom_id res chain seq x y z
N GLY A 1 -0.81 11.82 -2.23
CA GLY A 1 -0.36 10.46 -2.59
C GLY A 1 0.19 9.67 -1.40
N ARG A 2 1.51 9.67 -1.18
CA ARG A 2 2.21 8.81 -0.19
C ARG A 2 1.64 8.84 1.23
N LYS A 3 1.45 10.04 1.80
CA LYS A 3 0.86 10.22 3.15
C LYS A 3 -0.58 9.69 3.24
N GLU A 4 -1.36 9.83 2.17
CA GLU A 4 -2.74 9.32 2.09
C GLU A 4 -2.77 7.79 2.11
N LEU A 5 -1.88 7.15 1.33
CA LEU A 5 -1.74 5.69 1.32
C LEU A 5 -1.30 5.17 2.70
N MET A 6 -0.28 5.79 3.30
CA MET A 6 0.21 5.41 4.63
C MET A 6 -0.85 5.62 5.71
N SER A 7 -1.57 6.74 5.70
CA SER A 7 -2.69 6.98 6.62
C SER A 7 -3.83 5.99 6.42
N PHE A 8 -4.12 5.60 5.18
CA PHE A 8 -5.10 4.56 4.89
C PHE A 8 -4.68 3.20 5.42
N MET A 9 -3.43 2.79 5.21
CA MET A 9 -2.90 1.52 5.70
C MET A 9 -2.83 1.50 7.24
N LYS A 10 -2.36 2.59 7.88
CA LYS A 10 -2.27 2.69 9.35
C LYS A 10 -3.63 2.62 10.06
N ARG A 11 -4.73 3.02 9.39
CA ARG A 11 -6.10 2.93 9.93
C ARG A 11 -6.70 1.52 9.88
N ARG A 12 -6.08 0.59 9.16
CA ARG A 12 -6.55 -0.80 9.08
C ARG A 12 -6.08 -1.59 10.31
N LYS A 13 -6.94 -2.49 10.81
CA LYS A 13 -6.69 -3.33 12.00
C LYS A 13 -5.32 -4.03 11.96
N TYR A 14 -4.94 -4.57 10.80
CA TYR A 14 -3.71 -5.33 10.62
C TYR A 14 -2.61 -4.57 9.84
N LYS A 15 -2.83 -3.29 9.52
CA LYS A 15 -1.91 -2.46 8.72
C LYS A 15 -1.48 -3.12 7.39
N GLU A 16 -2.35 -3.96 6.84
CA GLU A 16 -2.10 -4.74 5.62
C GLU A 16 -3.34 -4.79 4.71
N MET A 17 -3.11 -5.05 3.43
CA MET A 17 -4.15 -5.14 2.41
C MET A 17 -3.66 -5.88 1.16
N MET A 18 -4.56 -6.59 0.47
CA MET A 18 -4.26 -7.19 -0.83
C MET A 18 -3.88 -6.14 -1.87
N LEU A 19 -2.80 -6.36 -2.60
CA LEU A 19 -2.31 -5.47 -3.66
C LEU A 19 -3.40 -5.21 -4.71
N ALA A 20 -4.11 -6.26 -5.14
CA ALA A 20 -5.16 -6.16 -6.15
C ALA A 20 -6.33 -5.23 -5.73
N LEU A 21 -6.62 -5.13 -4.43
CA LEU A 21 -7.62 -4.19 -3.90
C LEU A 21 -7.05 -2.77 -3.79
N LEU A 22 -5.76 -2.68 -3.49
CA LEU A 22 -5.05 -1.41 -3.35
C LEU A 22 -4.88 -0.73 -4.71
N GLU A 23 -4.57 -1.47 -5.77
CA GLU A 23 -4.42 -0.96 -7.14
C GLU A 23 -5.71 -0.41 -7.74
N LYS A 24 -6.86 -0.98 -7.37
CA LYS A 24 -8.18 -0.49 -7.80
C LYS A 24 -8.58 0.83 -7.14
N LYS A 25 -7.85 1.25 -6.10
CA LYS A 25 -8.19 2.43 -5.32
C LYS A 25 -7.59 3.68 -5.94
N ARG A 26 -8.45 4.66 -6.21
CA ARG A 26 -8.02 5.97 -6.68
C ARG A 26 -7.68 6.87 -5.50
N LEU A 27 -6.47 7.42 -5.49
CA LEU A 27 -6.03 8.40 -4.50
C LEU A 27 -6.72 9.74 -4.78
N ARG A 28 -7.25 10.40 -3.75
CA ARG A 28 -7.95 11.69 -3.92
C ARG A 28 -6.96 12.85 -4.06
N PHE A 29 -5.82 12.75 -3.39
CA PHE A 29 -4.83 13.83 -3.30
C PHE A 29 -3.57 13.51 -4.10
N SER A 30 -3.69 12.71 -5.17
CA SER A 30 -2.56 12.37 -6.03
C SER A 30 -2.98 12.33 -7.48
N GLN A 31 -2.28 13.10 -8.32
CA GLN A 31 -2.44 13.04 -9.77
C GLN A 31 -1.75 11.79 -10.37
N LEU A 32 -0.78 11.21 -9.65
CA LEU A 32 -0.05 10.00 -10.03
C LEU A 32 -0.78 8.73 -9.58
N ASP A 33 -0.68 7.67 -10.40
CA ASP A 33 -1.23 6.34 -10.15
C ASP A 33 -0.73 5.76 -8.81
N ILE A 34 -1.60 5.05 -8.10
CA ILE A 34 -1.30 4.40 -6.83
C ILE A 34 -0.15 3.40 -6.96
N ARG A 35 0.01 2.77 -8.13
CA ARG A 35 1.12 1.85 -8.44
C ARG A 35 2.49 2.53 -8.33
N PHE A 36 2.57 3.82 -8.65
CA PHE A 36 3.81 4.59 -8.50
C PHE A 36 4.18 4.74 -7.02
N HIS A 37 3.23 5.17 -6.19
CA HIS A 37 3.46 5.33 -4.75
C HIS A 37 3.73 3.99 -4.07
N LEU A 38 3.11 2.91 -4.53
CA LEU A 38 3.36 1.57 -4.01
C LEU A 38 4.79 1.11 -4.27
N ARG A 39 5.27 1.25 -5.51
CA ARG A 39 6.66 0.92 -5.83
C ARG A 39 7.66 1.79 -5.09
N ASP A 40 7.38 3.09 -4.95
CA ASP A 40 8.21 4.01 -4.15
C ASP A 40 8.26 3.57 -2.67
N LEU A 41 7.12 3.23 -2.08
CA LEU A 41 7.04 2.83 -0.67
C LEU A 41 7.60 1.43 -0.39
N ILE A 42 7.52 0.52 -1.36
CA ILE A 42 8.18 -0.79 -1.31
C ILE A 42 9.69 -0.61 -1.44
N GLY A 43 10.15 0.20 -2.40
CA GLY A 43 11.58 0.49 -2.62
C GLY A 43 12.24 1.19 -1.44
N THR A 44 11.50 2.05 -0.73
CA THR A 44 11.97 2.71 0.50
C THR A 44 11.87 1.81 1.74
N GLY A 45 11.31 0.61 1.63
CA GLY A 45 11.16 -0.34 2.73
C GLY A 45 10.10 0.04 3.78
N LEU A 46 9.21 1.00 3.46
CA LEU A 46 8.07 1.37 4.32
C LEU A 46 6.90 0.40 4.17
N LEU A 47 6.77 -0.21 2.98
CA LEU A 47 5.84 -1.30 2.71
C LEU A 47 6.62 -2.56 2.39
N LYS A 48 6.09 -3.70 2.82
CA LYS A 48 6.56 -5.03 2.44
C LYS A 48 5.45 -5.78 1.73
N THR A 49 5.82 -6.52 0.70
CA THR A 49 4.94 -7.46 0.03
C THR A 49 5.14 -8.84 0.62
N VAL A 50 4.05 -9.55 0.87
CA VAL A 50 4.02 -10.92 1.38
C VAL A 50 3.18 -11.73 0.41
N GLU A 51 3.75 -12.81 -0.12
CA GLU A 51 2.99 -13.75 -0.93
C GLU A 51 2.08 -14.59 -0.03
N THR A 52 0.81 -14.64 -0.37
CA THR A 52 -0.18 -15.49 0.27
C THR A 52 -0.83 -16.38 -0.79
N PRO A 53 -1.41 -17.54 -0.42
CA PRO A 53 -2.08 -18.42 -1.38
C PRO A 53 -3.21 -17.73 -2.16
N THR A 54 -3.80 -16.68 -1.61
CA THR A 54 -4.89 -15.91 -2.21
C THR A 54 -4.40 -14.72 -3.05
N GLY A 55 -3.09 -14.44 -3.06
CA GLY A 55 -2.47 -13.36 -3.82
C GLY A 55 -1.43 -12.55 -3.05
N LEU A 56 -1.02 -11.43 -3.62
CA LEU A 56 0.00 -10.56 -3.04
C LEU A 56 -0.61 -9.65 -1.97
N LEU A 57 -0.11 -9.74 -0.74
CA LEU A 57 -0.48 -8.88 0.37
C LEU A 57 0.57 -7.78 0.53
N VAL A 58 0.14 -6.55 0.77
CA VAL A 58 1.00 -5.42 1.11
C VAL A 58 0.79 -5.10 2.58
N ARG A 59 1.86 -5.07 3.37
CA ARG A 59 1.84 -4.69 4.79
C ARG A 59 2.77 -3.52 5.06
N VAL A 60 2.44 -2.72 6.06
CA VAL A 60 3.36 -1.69 6.57
C VAL A 60 4.52 -2.38 7.29
N ALA A 61 5.75 -1.97 6.95
CA ALA A 61 6.98 -2.59 7.41
C ALA A 61 7.53 -1.96 8.70
N LYS A 62 7.29 -0.66 8.91
CA LYS A 62 7.72 0.12 10.08
C LYS A 62 6.51 0.74 10.78
N ASP A 63 6.47 0.64 12.10
CA ASP A 63 5.57 1.45 12.93
C ASP A 63 5.99 2.93 12.89
#